data_AF-A0A257JVG0-F1
#
_entry.id   AF-A0A257JVG0-F1
#
_cell.length_a   1.000
_cell.length_b   1.000
_cell.length_c   1.000
_cell.angle_alpha   90.00
_cell.angle_beta   90.00
_cell.angle_gamma   90.00
#
_symmetry.space_group_name_H-M   'P 1'
#
loop_
_entity.id
_entity.type
_entity.pdbx_description
1 polymer ?
#
loop_
_entity_poly.entity_id
_entity_poly.type
_entity_poly.pdbx_seq_one_letter_code
_entity_poly.pdbx_strand_id
1 'polypeptide(L)'
;RIYDWYKKQASASWDEAARAGANDPGVQSVERIYAHYKQHGIRTEVMGASFRNVGQITALAGCDLLTISPELLAQLQASEAPLPQRLSAAAAQAHDLPAVHFDEAGFRYALNEDAMATEKLAEGIRAFAVDAGKLDQIILGL
;
A
#
# COMPACT_ATOMS: atom_id res chain seq x y z
N ARG A 1 -0.04 -4.60 -3.77
CA ARG A 1 1.11 -5.22 -4.52
C ARG A 1 2.26 -5.69 -3.62
N ILE A 2 2.51 -5.05 -2.47
CA ILE A 2 3.55 -5.49 -1.51
C ILE A 2 3.32 -6.94 -1.04
N TYR A 3 2.07 -7.27 -0.68
CA TYR A 3 1.64 -8.65 -0.39
C TYR A 3 2.13 -9.67 -1.42
N ASP A 4 1.91 -9.41 -2.72
CA ASP A 4 2.27 -10.36 -3.78
C ASP A 4 3.77 -10.60 -3.84
N TRP A 5 4.58 -9.55 -3.63
CA TRP A 5 6.04 -9.67 -3.65
C TRP A 5 6.52 -10.57 -2.52
N TYR A 6 6.09 -10.30 -1.28
CA TYR A 6 6.48 -11.10 -0.13
C TYR A 6 5.95 -12.53 -0.19
N LYS A 7 4.71 -12.73 -0.67
CA LYS A 7 4.14 -14.06 -0.88
C LYS A 7 4.94 -14.85 -1.90
N LYS A 8 5.32 -14.22 -3.02
CA LYS A 8 6.18 -14.84 -4.04
C LYS A 8 7.56 -15.18 -3.47
N GLN A 9 8.17 -14.27 -2.72
CA GLN A 9 9.51 -14.44 -2.14
C GLN A 9 9.54 -15.56 -1.08
N ALA A 10 8.52 -15.65 -0.24
CA ALA A 10 8.40 -16.70 0.76
C ALA A 10 8.01 -18.06 0.16
N SER A 11 7.33 -18.08 -0.98
CA SER A 11 6.92 -19.31 -1.68
C SER A 11 6.20 -20.28 -0.73
N ALA A 12 6.66 -21.53 -0.63
CA ALA A 12 6.08 -22.55 0.26
C ALA A 12 6.14 -22.20 1.76
N SER A 13 6.95 -21.22 2.16
CA SER A 13 7.02 -20.74 3.54
C SER A 13 6.02 -19.60 3.84
N TRP A 14 5.18 -19.22 2.88
CA TRP A 14 4.15 -18.22 3.11
C TRP A 14 3.03 -18.77 4.01
N ASP A 15 2.80 -18.10 5.14
CA ASP A 15 1.68 -18.35 6.04
C ASP A 15 0.65 -17.21 5.92
N GLU A 16 -0.51 -17.51 5.34
CA GLU A 16 -1.59 -16.52 5.16
C GLU A 16 -2.12 -15.97 6.49
N ALA A 17 -2.28 -16.84 7.50
CA ALA A 17 -2.86 -16.41 8.77
C ALA A 17 -1.88 -15.51 9.52
N ALA A 18 -0.59 -15.87 9.52
CA ALA A 18 0.45 -15.06 10.15
C ALA A 18 0.73 -13.73 9.42
N ARG A 19 0.34 -13.61 8.14
CA ARG A 19 0.59 -12.42 7.29
C ARG A 19 -0.70 -11.69 6.90
N ALA A 20 -1.78 -11.86 7.65
CA ALA A 20 -3.06 -11.21 7.43
C ALA A 20 -3.28 -9.97 8.33
N GLY A 21 -4.24 -9.12 7.93
CA GLY A 21 -4.64 -7.94 8.70
C GLY A 21 -3.46 -7.02 8.98
N ALA A 22 -3.23 -6.68 10.25
CA ALA A 22 -2.12 -5.83 10.68
C ALA A 22 -0.72 -6.44 10.44
N ASN A 23 -0.62 -7.76 10.21
CA ASN A 23 0.65 -8.42 9.90
C ASN A 23 0.93 -8.49 8.39
N ASP A 24 0.01 -8.02 7.55
CA ASP A 24 0.23 -7.92 6.11
C ASP A 24 1.32 -6.87 5.84
N PRO A 25 2.36 -7.19 5.05
CA PRO A 25 3.48 -6.27 4.82
C PRO A 25 3.07 -4.98 4.08
N GLY A 26 2.01 -5.04 3.26
CA GLY A 26 1.42 -3.86 2.63
C GLY A 26 0.66 -2.98 3.61
N VAL A 27 -0.09 -3.59 4.53
CA VAL A 27 -0.77 -2.86 5.62
C VAL A 27 0.28 -2.14 6.47
N GLN A 28 1.29 -2.87 6.97
CA GLN A 28 2.37 -2.28 7.78
C GLN A 28 3.10 -1.14 7.07
N SER A 29 3.28 -1.23 5.75
CA SER A 29 3.89 -0.15 4.96
C SER A 29 3.03 1.13 5.02
N VAL A 30 1.72 1.02 4.79
CA VAL A 30 0.81 2.17 4.84
C VAL A 30 0.68 2.73 6.26
N GLU A 31 0.63 1.88 7.28
CA GLU A 31 0.57 2.30 8.69
C GLU A 31 1.78 3.16 9.08
N ARG A 32 2.99 2.74 8.69
CA ARG A 32 4.23 3.52 8.94
C ARG A 32 4.20 4.87 8.23
N ILE A 33 3.75 4.90 6.97
CA ILE A 33 3.63 6.14 6.19
C ILE A 33 2.61 7.08 6.82
N TYR A 34 1.43 6.56 7.17
CA TYR A 34 0.37 7.32 7.83
C TYR A 34 0.87 7.91 9.16
N ALA A 35 1.49 7.09 10.01
CA ALA A 35 2.02 7.55 11.29
C ALA A 35 3.04 8.68 11.11
N HIS A 36 4.00 8.50 10.20
CA HIS A 36 5.01 9.52 9.89
C HIS A 36 4.36 10.83 9.41
N TYR A 37 3.39 10.75 8.50
CA TYR A 37 2.74 11.94 7.95
C TYR A 37 1.96 12.70 9.03
N LYS A 38 1.19 12.01 9.87
CA LYS A 38 0.38 12.66 10.91
C LYS A 38 1.23 13.22 12.04
N GLN A 39 2.28 12.51 12.44
CA GLN A 39 3.19 12.98 13.48
C GLN A 39 3.93 14.27 13.06
N HIS A 40 4.37 14.35 11.80
CA HIS A 40 5.11 15.52 11.31
C HIS A 40 4.23 16.61 10.67
N GLY A 41 2.90 16.49 10.76
CA GLY A 41 1.98 17.49 10.20
C GLY A 41 2.06 17.63 8.67
N ILE A 42 2.48 16.58 7.97
CA ILE A 42 2.57 16.55 6.51
C ILE A 42 1.15 16.55 5.93
N ARG A 43 0.83 17.54 5.09
CA ARG A 43 -0.53 17.78 4.56
C ARG A 43 -0.94 16.84 3.43
N THR A 44 -0.01 16.11 2.83
CA THR A 44 -0.31 15.15 1.77
C THR A 44 -1.26 14.08 2.28
N GLU A 45 -2.36 13.85 1.57
CA GLU A 45 -3.32 12.80 1.93
C GLU A 45 -2.72 11.42 1.70
N VAL A 46 -2.92 10.52 2.66
CA VAL A 46 -2.50 9.12 2.55
C VAL A 46 -3.66 8.31 2.00
N MET A 47 -3.56 7.88 0.73
CA MET A 47 -4.55 7.02 0.10
C MET A 47 -4.03 5.60 -0.08
N GLY A 48 -4.57 4.65 0.70
CA GLY A 48 -4.26 3.23 0.54
C GLY A 48 -4.84 2.67 -0.77
N ALA A 49 -4.07 1.85 -1.49
CA ALA A 49 -4.45 1.35 -2.81
C ALA A 49 -3.96 -0.08 -3.09
N SER A 50 -4.55 -0.72 -4.10
CA SER A 50 -4.13 -2.03 -4.61
C SER A 50 -4.26 -3.19 -3.60
N PHE A 51 -5.46 -3.30 -3.02
CA PHE A 51 -5.86 -4.37 -2.12
C PHE A 51 -6.01 -5.74 -2.82
N ARG A 52 -5.89 -6.81 -2.04
CA ARG A 52 -6.13 -8.21 -2.46
C ARG A 52 -7.31 -8.83 -1.74
N ASN A 53 -7.64 -8.33 -0.56
CA ASN A 53 -8.74 -8.84 0.25
C ASN A 53 -9.27 -7.75 1.18
N VAL A 54 -10.47 -7.98 1.71
CA VAL A 54 -11.14 -7.09 2.67
C VAL A 54 -10.35 -6.90 3.96
N GLY A 55 -9.61 -7.93 4.40
CA GLY A 55 -8.80 -7.86 5.63
C GLY A 55 -7.73 -6.76 5.61
N GLN A 56 -7.11 -6.51 4.45
CA GLN A 56 -6.16 -5.40 4.31
C GLN A 56 -6.85 -4.03 4.40
N ILE A 57 -8.07 -3.91 3.89
CA ILE A 57 -8.84 -2.66 3.90
C ILE A 57 -9.28 -2.34 5.32
N THR A 58 -9.87 -3.31 6.01
CA THR A 58 -10.37 -3.12 7.38
C THR A 58 -9.24 -2.92 8.38
N ALA A 59 -8.05 -3.47 8.13
CA ALA A 59 -6.85 -3.19 8.91
C ALA A 59 -6.38 -1.72 8.78
N LEU A 60 -6.77 -1.02 7.71
CA LEU A 60 -6.43 0.40 7.48
C LEU A 60 -7.62 1.34 7.72
N ALA A 61 -8.68 0.88 8.39
CA ALA A 61 -9.84 1.73 8.71
C ALA A 61 -9.40 2.97 9.52
N GLY A 62 -9.68 4.17 9.00
CA GLY A 62 -9.21 5.45 9.57
C GLY A 62 -8.03 6.09 8.83
N CYS A 63 -7.49 5.44 7.79
CA CYS A 63 -6.66 6.11 6.79
C CYS A 63 -7.45 7.27 6.14
N ASP A 64 -6.77 8.28 5.60
CA ASP A 64 -7.45 9.46 5.03
C ASP A 64 -8.39 9.06 3.88
N LEU A 65 -7.86 8.24 2.97
CA LEU A 65 -8.57 7.75 1.79
C LEU A 65 -8.19 6.29 1.53
N LEU A 66 -9.10 5.54 0.92
CA LEU A 66 -8.82 4.19 0.41
C LEU A 66 -9.46 4.05 -0.97
N THR A 67 -8.67 3.72 -2.00
CA THR A 67 -9.19 3.41 -3.34
C THR A 67 -9.34 1.89 -3.49
N ILE A 68 -10.58 1.44 -3.64
CA ILE A 68 -10.97 0.03 -3.53
C ILE A 68 -11.61 -0.42 -4.84
N SER A 69 -11.29 -1.63 -5.31
CA SER A 69 -11.91 -2.19 -6.52
C SER A 69 -13.41 -2.44 -6.33
N PRO A 70 -14.23 -2.37 -7.39
CA PRO A 70 -15.67 -2.64 -7.28
C PRO A 70 -16.00 -3.99 -6.64
N GLU A 71 -15.20 -5.02 -6.93
CA GLU A 71 -15.36 -6.35 -6.34
C GLU A 71 -15.21 -6.35 -4.81
N LEU A 72 -14.16 -5.71 -4.30
CA LEU A 72 -13.93 -5.63 -2.85
C LEU A 72 -14.92 -4.68 -2.16
N LEU A 73 -15.40 -3.65 -2.85
CA LEU A 73 -16.49 -2.80 -2.37
C LEU A 73 -17.78 -3.60 -2.20
N ALA A 74 -18.13 -4.47 -3.15
CA ALA A 74 -19.31 -5.33 -3.04
C ALA A 74 -19.20 -6.29 -1.84
N GLN A 75 -18.02 -6.86 -1.59
CA GLN A 75 -17.77 -7.71 -0.42
C GLN A 75 -17.91 -6.92 0.90
N LEU A 76 -17.39 -5.69 0.95
CA LEU A 76 -17.56 -4.81 2.11
C LEU A 76 -19.03 -4.46 2.34
N GLN A 77 -19.76 -4.12 1.28
CA GLN A 77 -21.18 -3.76 1.36
C GLN A 77 -22.04 -4.93 1.87
N ALA A 78 -21.69 -6.17 1.55
CA ALA A 78 -22.39 -7.37 2.00
C ALA A 78 -22.04 -7.80 3.44
N SER A 79 -21.05 -7.16 4.08
CA SER A 79 -20.58 -7.54 5.41
C SER A 79 -21.28 -6.73 6.51
N GLU A 80 -21.75 -7.43 7.54
CA GLU A 80 -22.25 -6.82 8.79
C GLU A 80 -21.22 -6.88 9.93
N ALA A 81 -19.99 -7.33 9.63
CA ALA A 81 -18.95 -7.43 10.65
C ALA A 81 -18.58 -6.04 11.20
N PRO A 82 -18.29 -5.92 12.51
CA PRO A 82 -17.85 -4.66 13.09
C PRO A 82 -16.58 -4.13 12.41
N LEU A 83 -16.55 -2.82 12.14
CA LEU A 83 -15.42 -2.12 11.54
C LEU A 83 -14.82 -1.13 12.55
N PRO A 84 -13.98 -1.58 13.50
CA PRO A 84 -13.31 -0.69 14.43
C PRO A 84 -12.28 0.17 13.69
N GLN A 85 -12.16 1.44 14.10
CA GLN A 85 -11.07 2.30 13.64
C GLN A 85 -9.72 1.70 14.05
N ARG A 86 -8.79 1.64 13.10
CA ARG A 86 -7.42 1.14 13.28
C ARG A 86 -6.39 2.25 13.27
N LEU A 87 -6.57 3.25 12.42
CA LEU A 87 -5.67 4.39 12.27
C LEU A 87 -6.32 5.67 12.80
N SER A 88 -5.54 6.45 13.55
CA SER A 88 -5.97 7.71 14.15
C SER A 88 -4.83 8.72 14.10
N ALA A 89 -5.11 9.93 13.63
CA ALA A 89 -4.13 11.01 13.62
C ALA A 89 -3.67 11.38 15.04
N ALA A 90 -4.56 11.33 16.03
CA ALA A 90 -4.23 11.61 17.42
C ALA A 90 -3.27 10.54 18.00
N ALA A 91 -3.51 9.26 17.69
CA ALA A 91 -2.61 8.18 18.08
C ALA A 91 -1.26 8.31 17.38
N ALA A 92 -1.27 8.64 16.08
CA ALA A 92 -0.05 8.82 15.30
C ALA A 92 0.85 9.95 15.83
N GLN A 93 0.25 11.05 16.28
CA GLN A 93 0.97 12.20 16.86
C GLN A 93 1.62 11.90 18.21
N ALA A 94 1.21 10.83 18.90
CA ALA A 94 1.81 10.41 20.16
C ALA A 94 3.10 9.59 19.97
N HIS A 95 3.42 9.18 18.73
CA HIS A 95 4.69 8.51 18.43
C HIS A 95 5.85 9.49 18.38
N ASP A 96 7.04 9.00 18.71
CA ASP A 96 8.31 9.71 18.53
C ASP A 96 9.11 9.04 17.40
N LEU A 97 8.64 9.19 16.16
CA LEU A 97 9.40 8.81 14.97
C LEU A 97 10.31 9.97 14.56
N PRO A 98 11.59 9.71 14.23
CA PRO A 98 12.46 10.72 13.67
C PRO A 98 11.96 11.15 12.30
N ALA A 99 12.04 12.45 12.02
CA ALA A 99 11.81 12.97 10.68
C ALA A 99 12.86 12.39 9.72
N VAL A 100 12.40 11.93 8.55
CA VAL A 100 13.29 11.37 7.52
C VAL A 100 13.29 12.34 6.34
N HIS A 101 14.48 12.75 5.93
CA HIS A 101 14.69 13.62 4.78
C HIS A 101 15.84 13.07 3.95
N PHE A 102 15.67 13.05 2.64
CA PHE A 102 16.68 12.59 1.70
C PHE A 102 16.94 13.67 0.65
N ASP A 103 18.22 13.84 0.28
CA ASP A 103 18.56 14.38 -1.03
C ASP A 103 18.41 13.28 -2.10
N GLU A 104 18.72 13.61 -3.35
CA GLU A 104 18.55 12.68 -4.46
C GLU A 104 19.40 11.40 -4.31
N ALA A 105 20.66 11.55 -3.85
CA ALA A 105 21.56 10.42 -3.66
C ALA A 105 21.10 9.53 -2.51
N GLY A 106 20.75 10.12 -1.37
CA GLY A 106 20.21 9.42 -0.20
C GLY A 106 18.91 8.69 -0.52
N PHE A 107 18.01 9.31 -1.28
CA PHE A 107 16.75 8.69 -1.69
C PHE A 107 16.99 7.47 -2.57
N ARG A 108 17.86 7.59 -3.58
CA ARG A 108 18.19 6.47 -4.48
C ARG A 108 18.83 5.31 -3.73
N TYR A 109 19.72 5.61 -2.78
CA TYR A 109 20.33 4.57 -1.96
C TYR A 109 19.28 3.87 -1.08
N ALA A 110 18.45 4.64 -0.37
CA ALA A 110 17.38 4.09 0.47
C ALA A 110 16.37 3.26 -0.32
N LEU A 111 15.98 3.70 -1.52
CA LEU A 111 15.11 2.94 -2.41
C LEU A 111 15.75 1.61 -2.81
N ASN A 112 17.05 1.61 -3.14
CA ASN A 112 17.79 0.43 -3.56
C ASN A 112 17.99 -0.60 -2.43
N GLU A 113 18.06 -0.16 -1.17
CA GLU A 113 18.12 -1.04 0.00
C GLU A 113 16.81 -1.83 0.23
N ASP A 114 15.67 -1.35 -0.28
CA ASP A 114 14.40 -2.07 -0.27
C ASP A 114 14.18 -2.79 -1.61
N ALA A 115 14.55 -4.07 -1.66
CA ALA A 115 14.39 -4.91 -2.85
C ALA A 115 12.93 -4.97 -3.34
N MET A 116 11.97 -5.04 -2.44
CA MET A 116 10.55 -5.07 -2.79
C MET A 116 10.14 -3.77 -3.48
N ALA A 117 10.49 -2.63 -2.88
CA ALA A 117 10.16 -1.31 -3.43
C ALA A 117 10.84 -1.08 -4.78
N THR A 118 12.12 -1.41 -4.90
CA THR A 118 12.91 -1.29 -6.14
C THR A 118 12.29 -2.12 -7.27
N GLU A 119 12.02 -3.39 -7.01
CA GLU A 119 11.48 -4.29 -8.03
C GLU A 119 10.05 -3.90 -8.41
N LYS A 120 9.17 -3.64 -7.43
CA LYS A 120 7.76 -3.33 -7.70
C LYS A 120 7.55 -1.97 -8.34
N LEU A 121 8.39 -0.98 -8.06
CA LEU A 121 8.37 0.29 -8.77
C LEU A 121 8.69 0.07 -10.25
N ALA A 122 9.80 -0.61 -10.56
CA ALA A 122 10.23 -0.84 -11.93
C ALA A 122 9.26 -1.75 -12.71
N GLU A 123 8.74 -2.81 -12.08
CA GLU A 123 7.72 -3.68 -12.65
C GLU A 123 6.44 -2.91 -12.99
N GLY A 124 5.97 -2.05 -12.07
CA GLY A 124 4.77 -1.24 -12.26
C GLY A 124 4.87 -0.28 -13.44
N ILE A 125 6.00 0.43 -13.57
CA ILE A 125 6.25 1.35 -14.69
C ILE A 125 6.22 0.59 -16.03
N ARG A 126 6.92 -0.54 -16.13
CA ARG A 126 6.95 -1.34 -17.35
C ARG A 126 5.56 -1.86 -17.74
N ALA A 127 4.78 -2.31 -16.77
CA ALA A 127 3.42 -2.79 -17.02
C ALA A 127 2.52 -1.67 -17.60
N PHE A 128 2.53 -0.48 -16.99
CA PHE A 128 1.76 0.65 -17.51
C PHE A 128 2.21 1.11 -18.90
N ALA A 129 3.53 1.09 -19.18
CA ALA A 129 4.04 1.42 -20.51
C ALA A 129 3.56 0.42 -21.59
N VAL A 130 3.52 -0.88 -21.26
CA VAL A 130 2.98 -1.92 -22.16
C VAL A 130 1.50 -1.67 -22.43
N ASP A 131 0.70 -1.36 -21.40
CA ASP A 131 -0.73 -1.13 -21.56
C ASP A 131 -1.03 0.18 -22.33
N ALA A 132 -0.23 1.22 -22.15
CA ALA A 132 -0.30 2.44 -22.96
C ALA A 132 -0.05 2.15 -24.45
N GLY A 133 0.99 1.37 -24.77
CA GLY A 133 1.26 0.98 -26.15
C GLY A 133 0.13 0.15 -26.78
N LYS A 134 -0.54 -0.72 -26.02
CA LYS A 134 -1.74 -1.43 -26.50
C LYS A 134 -2.89 -0.47 -26.80
N LEU A 135 -3.11 0.52 -25.94
CA LEU A 135 -4.13 1.54 -26.15
C LEU A 135 -3.86 2.34 -27.43
N ASP A 136 -2.61 2.71 -27.69
CA ASP A 136 -2.22 3.41 -28.93
C ASP A 136 -2.56 2.57 -30.17
N GLN A 137 -2.31 1.25 -30.14
CA GLN A 137 -2.66 0.36 -31.26
C GLN A 137 -4.18 0.26 -31.46
N ILE A 138 -4.98 0.27 -30.39
CA ILE A 138 -6.44 0.29 -30.49
C ILE A 138 -6.89 1.59 -31.16
N ILE A 139 -6.35 2.73 -30.74
CA ILE A 139 -6.73 4.04 -31.29
C ILE A 139 -6.34 4.17 -32.76
N LEU A 140 -5.14 3.71 -33.16
CA LEU A 140 -4.68 3.75 -34.54
C LEU A 140 -5.45 2.79 -35.47
N GLY A 141 -6.10 1.77 -34.90
CA GLY A 141 -6.92 0.81 -35.63
C GLY A 141 -8.38 1.24 -35.84
N LEU A 142 -8.80 2.38 -35.28
CA LEU A 142 -10.12 3.00 -35.51
C LEU A 142 -10.12 3.87 -36.77
#